data_AF-A0AAW2DBR2-F1
#
_entry.id   AF-A0AAW2DBR2-F1
#
_cell.length_a   1.000
_cell.length_b   1.000
_cell.length_c   1.000
_cell.angle_alpha   90.00
_cell.angle_beta   90.00
_cell.angle_gamma   90.00
#
_symmetry.space_group_name_H-M   'P 1'
#
loop_
_entity.id
_entity.type
_entity.pdbx_description
1 polymer ?
#
loop_
_entity_poly.entity_id
_entity_poly.type
_entity_poly.pdbx_seq_one_letter_code
_entity_poly.pdbx_strand_id
1 'polypeptide(L)'
;MTCTCGKWEANKIPCSHLIAVCAKHNHDATEYMDCFYRVEERYHSYEPIFQLLKDRLEWPEPEERRTVMPNPRLIREKGRPKSTRIRNEMDDEDRELPTSLWIENGPKLKCGLCRQEGHNRRRCPTRNVASTSHGGTKEAALQQREVCSSNTVAMSCVAKVPDLRRTMDEVVRTNEEIRLSYSENQPSFKKNKSKDSNVQTP
;
A
#
# COMPACT_ATOMS: atom_id res chain seq x y z
N MET A 1 15.66 23.46 31.36
CA MET A 1 16.17 23.73 30.00
C MET A 1 14.96 24.03 29.12
N THR A 2 14.83 25.22 28.55
CA THR A 2 13.63 25.63 27.79
C THR A 2 14.03 26.09 26.38
N CYS A 3 13.33 25.59 25.35
CA CYS A 3 13.54 26.04 23.97
C CYS A 3 12.43 27.01 23.58
N THR A 4 12.78 28.24 23.21
CA THR A 4 11.83 29.23 22.66
C THR A 4 11.21 28.81 21.33
N CYS A 5 11.75 27.77 20.70
CA CYS A 5 11.25 27.21 19.45
C CYS A 5 9.95 26.41 19.59
N GLY A 6 9.51 26.04 20.80
CA GLY A 6 8.29 25.26 21.07
C GLY A 6 8.25 23.82 20.52
N LYS A 7 9.19 23.45 19.64
CA LYS A 7 9.23 22.14 18.97
C LYS A 7 9.32 20.97 19.94
N TRP A 8 10.08 21.11 21.02
CA TRP A 8 10.21 20.07 22.03
C TRP A 8 8.91 19.88 22.83
N GLU A 9 8.22 20.97 23.17
CA GLU A 9 6.95 20.90 23.90
C GLU A 9 5.84 20.25 23.07
N ALA A 10 5.81 20.57 21.76
CA ALA A 10 4.84 20.05 20.81
C ALA A 10 5.10 18.60 20.40
N ASN A 11 6.34 18.28 20.01
CA ASN A 11 6.67 16.97 19.46
C ASN A 11 7.22 16.00 20.50
N LYS A 12 7.50 16.45 21.74
CA LYS A 12 8.06 15.61 22.81
C LYS A 12 9.41 14.93 22.46
N ILE A 13 10.08 15.44 21.42
CA ILE A 13 11.40 15.03 20.94
C ILE A 13 12.34 16.25 20.98
N PRO A 14 13.61 16.10 21.41
CA PRO A 14 14.61 17.15 21.36
C PRO A 14 14.73 17.79 19.98
N CYS A 15 14.62 19.11 19.94
CA CYS A 15 14.89 19.88 18.74
C CYS A 15 16.39 20.16 18.59
N SER A 16 16.82 20.63 17.41
CA SER A 16 18.22 20.99 17.13
C SER A 16 18.82 21.95 18.17
N HIS A 17 18.05 22.90 18.67
CA HIS A 17 18.50 23.83 19.72
C HIS A 17 18.75 23.12 21.05
N LEU A 18 17.85 22.22 21.47
CA LEU A 18 18.01 21.46 22.70
C LEU A 18 19.23 20.55 22.60
N ILE A 19 19.39 19.86 21.47
CA ILE A 19 20.54 18.98 21.20
C ILE A 19 21.86 19.77 21.25
N ALA A 20 21.92 20.96 20.63
CA ALA A 20 23.11 21.80 20.63
C ALA A 20 23.50 22.27 22.04
N VAL A 21 22.51 22.62 22.88
CA VAL A 21 22.78 23.03 24.25
C VAL A 21 23.14 21.81 25.12
N CYS A 22 22.51 20.65 24.93
CA CYS A 22 22.90 19.40 25.58
C CYS A 22 24.37 19.05 25.28
N ALA A 23 24.79 19.15 24.03
CA ALA A 23 26.17 18.93 23.62
C ALA A 23 27.15 19.92 24.30
N LYS A 24 26.75 21.19 24.46
CA LYS A 24 27.58 22.20 25.13
C LYS A 24 27.77 21.91 26.63
N HIS A 25 26.76 21.36 27.27
CA HIS A 25 26.74 21.09 28.71
C HIS A 25 27.06 19.63 29.08
N ASN A 26 27.47 18.81 28.10
CA ASN A 26 27.69 17.36 28.27
C ASN A 26 26.49 16.61 28.88
N HIS A 27 25.28 17.01 28.49
CA HIS A 27 24.06 16.26 28.79
C HIS A 27 23.70 15.34 27.62
N ASP A 28 23.13 14.18 27.92
CA ASP A 28 22.53 13.36 26.89
C ASP A 28 21.19 13.97 26.45
N ALA A 29 21.00 14.12 25.15
CA ALA A 29 19.75 14.61 24.58
C ALA A 29 18.61 13.57 24.71
N THR A 30 18.94 12.27 24.80
CA THR A 30 17.93 11.21 24.90
C THR A 30 17.15 11.24 26.21
N GLU A 31 17.75 11.75 27.29
CA GLU A 31 17.08 11.95 28.59
C GLU A 31 15.92 12.95 28.52
N TYR A 32 15.95 13.85 27.53
CA TYR A 32 14.90 14.83 27.28
C TYR A 32 13.87 14.35 26.25
N MET A 33 13.99 13.14 25.73
CA MET A 33 12.92 12.49 24.96
C MET A 33 11.84 11.98 25.92
N ASP A 34 10.59 12.15 25.53
CA ASP A 34 9.46 11.61 26.27
C ASP A 34 9.45 10.08 26.24
N CYS A 35 8.95 9.45 27.32
CA CYS A 35 8.90 8.00 27.43
C CYS A 35 8.09 7.35 26.30
N PHE A 36 7.15 8.09 25.68
CA PHE A 36 6.39 7.64 24.53
C PHE A 36 7.24 7.15 23.35
N TYR A 37 8.47 7.64 23.22
CA TYR A 37 9.38 7.24 22.14
C TYR A 37 10.30 6.07 22.51
N ARG A 38 10.19 5.52 23.72
CA ARG A 38 10.94 4.34 24.13
C ARG A 38 10.46 3.12 23.36
N VAL A 39 11.40 2.21 23.10
CA VAL A 39 11.12 0.94 22.42
C VAL A 39 10.12 0.09 23.23
N GLU A 40 10.20 0.14 24.55
CA GLU A 40 9.27 -0.53 25.47
C GLU A 40 7.83 -0.06 25.25
N GLU A 41 7.58 1.25 25.23
CA GLU A 41 6.24 1.81 25.04
C GLU A 41 5.68 1.48 23.65
N ARG A 42 6.56 1.40 22.62
CA ARG A 42 6.17 0.90 21.31
C ARG A 42 5.63 -0.53 21.40
N TYR A 43 6.32 -1.43 22.09
CA TYR A 43 5.85 -2.81 22.23
C TYR A 43 4.56 -2.87 23.06
N HIS A 44 4.49 -2.13 24.15
CA HIS A 44 3.28 -2.01 24.98
C HIS A 44 2.08 -1.50 24.17
N SER A 45 2.29 -0.62 23.19
CA SER A 45 1.23 -0.18 22.27
C SER A 45 0.66 -1.30 21.38
N TYR A 46 1.45 -2.36 21.12
CA TYR A 46 1.04 -3.54 20.35
C TYR A 46 0.78 -4.78 21.21
N GLU A 47 0.99 -4.68 22.53
CA GLU A 47 0.72 -5.76 23.49
C GLU A 47 -0.77 -6.12 23.57
N PRO A 48 -1.73 -5.18 23.50
CA PRO A 48 -3.14 -5.52 23.50
C PRO A 48 -3.46 -6.48 22.36
N ILE A 49 -3.98 -7.66 22.73
CA ILE A 49 -4.44 -8.65 21.77
C ILE A 49 -5.53 -8.01 20.91
N PHE A 50 -5.36 -8.08 19.59
CA PHE A 50 -6.41 -7.68 18.66
C PHE A 50 -7.63 -8.56 18.92
N GLN A 51 -8.66 -7.99 19.54
CA GLN A 51 -9.91 -8.72 19.75
C GLN A 51 -10.47 -9.09 18.39
N LEU A 52 -10.81 -10.37 18.23
CA LEU A 52 -11.47 -10.82 17.01
C LEU A 52 -12.74 -10.01 16.81
N LEU A 53 -12.92 -9.50 15.59
CA LEU A 53 -14.18 -8.90 15.19
C LEU A 53 -15.27 -9.95 15.36
N LYS A 54 -16.21 -9.66 16.26
CA LYS A 54 -17.40 -10.48 16.50
C LYS A 54 -18.24 -10.56 15.23
N ASP A 55 -19.15 -11.54 15.17
CA ASP A 55 -20.11 -11.62 14.06
C ASP A 55 -20.93 -10.32 14.00
N ARG A 56 -21.36 -9.93 12.80
CA ARG A 56 -22.08 -8.67 12.54
C ARG A 56 -23.35 -8.56 13.38
N LEU A 57 -23.97 -9.69 13.73
CA LEU A 57 -25.17 -9.77 14.55
C LEU A 57 -24.93 -9.38 16.03
N GLU A 58 -23.69 -9.45 16.49
CA GLU A 58 -23.29 -9.11 17.87
C GLU A 58 -22.81 -7.66 18.02
N TRP A 59 -22.78 -6.90 16.92
CA TRP A 59 -22.31 -5.51 16.96
C TRP A 59 -23.38 -4.64 17.63
N PRO A 60 -23.02 -3.80 18.60
CA PRO A 60 -23.96 -2.88 19.20
C PRO A 60 -24.49 -1.93 18.13
N GLU A 61 -25.81 -1.72 18.14
CA GLU A 61 -26.42 -0.69 17.32
C GLU A 61 -25.88 0.67 17.81
N PRO A 62 -25.28 1.50 16.95
CA PRO A 62 -24.73 2.78 17.37
C PRO A 62 -25.83 3.68 17.96
N GLU A 63 -25.62 4.18 19.18
CA GLU A 63 -26.52 5.15 19.85
C GLU A 63 -26.72 6.42 19.00
N GLU A 64 -25.69 6.82 18.27
CA GLU A 64 -25.72 7.96 17.36
C GLU A 64 -25.32 7.53 15.95
N ARG A 65 -26.29 7.50 15.03
CA ARG A 65 -26.02 7.39 13.59
C ARG A 65 -25.53 8.74 13.08
N ARG A 66 -24.25 9.04 13.31
CA ARG A 66 -23.62 10.21 12.69
C ARG A 66 -23.67 10.07 11.18
N THR A 67 -24.45 10.91 10.54
CA THR A 67 -24.41 11.05 9.09
C THR A 67 -23.09 11.72 8.76
N VAL A 68 -22.15 10.97 8.20
CA VAL A 68 -20.90 11.54 7.67
C VAL A 68 -21.28 12.41 6.48
N MET A 69 -21.34 13.72 6.71
CA MET A 69 -21.56 14.71 5.66
C MET A 69 -20.21 14.96 4.97
N PRO A 70 -20.01 14.51 3.71
CA PRO A 70 -18.79 14.81 3.00
C PRO A 70 -18.68 16.32 2.83
N ASN A 71 -17.49 16.89 3.07
CA ASN A 71 -17.27 18.30 2.81
C ASN A 71 -17.50 18.58 1.31
N PRO A 72 -18.49 19.41 0.93
CA PRO A 72 -18.83 19.65 -0.47
C PRO A 72 -17.65 20.13 -1.32
N ARG A 73 -16.68 20.83 -0.71
CA ARG A 73 -15.48 21.33 -1.39
C ARG A 73 -14.45 20.24 -1.71
N LEU A 74 -14.54 19.09 -1.05
CA LEU A 74 -13.62 17.95 -1.21
C LEU A 74 -14.23 16.82 -2.05
N ILE A 75 -15.49 16.97 -2.48
CA ILE A 75 -16.13 16.00 -3.37
C ILE A 75 -15.45 16.07 -4.73
N ARG A 76 -14.83 14.96 -5.14
CA ARG A 76 -14.27 14.82 -6.49
C ARG A 76 -15.41 14.71 -7.50
N GLU A 77 -15.28 15.44 -8.60
CA GLU A 77 -16.19 15.29 -9.73
C GLU A 77 -16.14 13.87 -10.31
N LYS A 78 -17.24 13.46 -10.94
CA LYS A 78 -17.33 12.15 -11.59
C LYS A 78 -16.33 12.07 -12.74
N GLY A 79 -15.36 11.17 -12.61
CA GLY A 79 -14.41 10.87 -13.69
C GLY A 79 -13.04 10.48 -13.17
N ARG A 80 -12.19 9.96 -14.07
CA ARG A 80 -10.78 9.75 -13.78
C ARG A 80 -10.12 11.13 -13.60
N PRO A 81 -9.38 11.39 -12.51
CA PRO A 81 -8.60 12.62 -12.38
C PRO A 81 -7.74 12.81 -13.62
N LYS A 82 -7.72 14.03 -14.16
CA LYS A 82 -6.80 14.36 -15.25
C LYS A 82 -5.39 14.10 -14.74
N SER A 83 -4.64 13.30 -15.49
CA SER A 83 -3.23 13.09 -15.20
C SER A 83 -2.51 14.44 -15.24
N THR A 84 -1.90 14.82 -14.13
CA THR A 84 -0.98 15.98 -14.07
C THR A 84 0.42 15.63 -14.58
N ARG A 85 0.64 14.35 -14.93
CA ARG A 85 1.89 13.88 -15.50
C ARG A 85 2.16 14.57 -16.83
N ILE A 86 3.25 15.32 -16.88
CA ILE A 86 3.83 15.85 -18.11
C ILE A 86 4.46 14.66 -18.85
N ARG A 87 4.18 14.54 -20.16
CA ARG A 87 4.84 13.54 -21.00
C ARG A 87 6.24 14.02 -21.33
N ASN A 88 7.21 13.13 -21.17
CA ASN A 88 8.60 13.37 -21.54
C ASN A 88 9.00 12.40 -22.66
N GLU A 89 10.20 12.58 -23.21
CA GLU A 89 10.71 11.81 -24.35
C GLU A 89 10.72 10.28 -24.10
N MET A 90 10.91 9.84 -22.85
CA MET A 90 10.81 8.41 -22.47
C MET A 90 9.40 7.82 -22.62
N ASP A 91 8.35 8.64 -22.72
CA ASP A 91 6.96 8.18 -22.95
C ASP A 91 6.61 8.04 -24.44
N ASP A 92 7.42 8.65 -25.32
CA ASP A 92 7.17 8.67 -26.75
C ASP A 92 7.78 7.44 -27.47
N GLU A 93 8.79 6.80 -26.88
CA GLU A 93 9.37 5.53 -27.38
C GLU A 93 8.32 4.40 -27.47
N ASP A 94 7.34 4.38 -26.57
CA ASP A 94 6.25 3.39 -26.56
C ASP A 94 5.19 3.62 -27.65
N ARG A 95 5.18 4.79 -28.30
CA ARG A 95 4.20 5.14 -29.34
C ARG A 95 4.67 4.76 -30.74
N GLU A 96 5.98 4.74 -30.96
CA GLU A 96 6.65 4.35 -32.21
C GLU A 96 6.82 2.83 -32.36
N LEU A 97 6.41 2.04 -31.37
CA LEU A 97 6.18 0.61 -31.59
C LEU A 97 4.73 0.41 -32.07
N PRO A 98 4.49 0.24 -33.39
CA PRO A 98 3.41 -0.62 -33.83
C PRO A 98 3.50 -1.90 -33.02
N THR A 99 2.44 -2.19 -32.26
CA THR A 99 2.23 -3.43 -31.55
C THR A 99 2.30 -4.60 -32.53
N SER A 100 3.48 -4.94 -33.05
CA SER A 100 3.83 -6.07 -33.93
C SER A 100 5.14 -5.92 -34.73
N LEU A 101 5.88 -4.79 -34.78
CA LEU A 101 6.99 -4.67 -35.76
C LEU A 101 8.32 -5.37 -35.37
N TRP A 102 8.53 -5.75 -34.11
CA TRP A 102 9.71 -6.54 -33.69
C TRP A 102 9.43 -8.04 -33.55
N ILE A 103 8.26 -8.50 -33.98
CA ILE A 103 7.92 -9.92 -34.05
C ILE A 103 7.45 -10.18 -35.49
N GLU A 104 8.32 -10.72 -36.34
CA GLU A 104 7.95 -11.13 -37.71
C GLU A 104 6.71 -12.07 -37.73
N ASN A 105 6.39 -12.69 -36.58
CA ASN A 105 5.25 -13.56 -36.34
C ASN A 105 4.29 -13.06 -35.21
N GLY A 106 4.21 -11.73 -34.99
CA GLY A 106 3.35 -11.16 -33.94
C GLY A 106 1.86 -11.41 -34.20
N PRO A 107 1.01 -11.56 -33.16
CA PRO A 107 -0.43 -11.72 -33.34
C PRO A 107 -1.01 -10.49 -34.05
N LYS A 108 -1.37 -10.66 -35.32
CA LYS A 108 -2.05 -9.61 -36.09
C LYS A 108 -3.38 -9.25 -35.42
N LEU A 109 -3.72 -7.95 -35.41
CA LEU A 109 -4.96 -7.46 -34.81
C LEU A 109 -6.17 -8.11 -35.51
N LYS A 110 -6.83 -9.04 -34.81
CA LYS A 110 -8.04 -9.73 -35.27
C LYS A 110 -9.29 -8.97 -34.82
N CYS A 111 -10.32 -8.97 -35.66
CA CYS A 111 -11.60 -8.37 -35.33
C CYS A 111 -12.26 -9.08 -34.14
N GLY A 112 -12.62 -8.35 -33.08
CA GLY A 112 -13.29 -8.94 -31.91
C GLY A 112 -14.71 -9.48 -32.16
N LEU A 113 -15.28 -9.33 -33.36
CA LEU A 113 -16.59 -9.89 -33.73
C LEU A 113 -16.48 -11.12 -34.63
N CYS A 114 -15.81 -11.00 -35.78
CA CYS A 114 -15.67 -12.11 -36.75
C CYS A 114 -14.31 -12.83 -36.70
N ARG A 115 -13.38 -12.38 -35.84
CA ARG A 115 -12.03 -12.92 -35.65
C ARG A 115 -11.13 -12.94 -36.90
N GLN A 116 -11.53 -12.25 -37.97
CA GLN A 116 -10.74 -12.08 -39.19
C GLN A 116 -9.74 -10.92 -39.04
N GLU A 117 -8.60 -11.04 -39.71
CA GLU A 117 -7.55 -10.02 -39.77
C GLU A 117 -7.92 -8.90 -40.76
N GLY A 118 -7.22 -7.76 -40.69
CA GLY A 118 -7.38 -6.64 -41.63
C GLY A 118 -8.47 -5.62 -41.26
N HIS A 119 -9.25 -5.85 -40.20
CA HIS A 119 -10.19 -4.85 -39.69
C HIS A 119 -10.45 -4.99 -38.18
N ASN A 120 -10.86 -3.89 -37.55
CA ASN A 120 -11.26 -3.88 -36.14
C ASN A 120 -12.78 -4.04 -36.00
N ARG A 121 -13.27 -4.46 -34.81
CA ARG A 121 -14.69 -4.63 -34.44
C ARG A 121 -15.59 -3.49 -34.91
N ARG A 122 -15.11 -2.24 -34.90
CA ARG A 122 -15.87 -1.05 -35.33
C ARG A 122 -16.19 -1.05 -36.83
N ARG A 123 -15.30 -1.56 -37.69
CA ARG A 123 -15.43 -1.64 -39.15
C ARG A 123 -15.75 -3.07 -39.64
N CYS A 124 -16.29 -3.90 -38.75
CA CYS A 124 -16.60 -5.27 -39.09
C CYS A 124 -17.81 -5.37 -40.04
N PRO A 125 -17.68 -6.08 -41.19
CA PRO A 125 -18.78 -6.27 -42.13
C PRO A 125 -20.01 -6.98 -41.52
N THR A 126 -19.78 -7.86 -40.54
CA THR A 126 -20.86 -8.63 -39.89
C THR A 126 -21.55 -7.89 -38.74
N ARG A 127 -21.14 -6.65 -38.45
CA ARG A 127 -21.66 -5.88 -37.30
C ARG A 127 -23.18 -5.65 -37.34
N ASN A 128 -23.79 -5.63 -38.54
CA ASN A 128 -25.22 -5.40 -38.71
C ASN A 128 -26.05 -6.69 -38.83
N VAL A 129 -25.43 -7.88 -38.83
CA VAL A 129 -26.16 -9.17 -39.03
C VAL A 129 -26.61 -9.80 -37.71
N ALA A 130 -26.01 -9.41 -36.58
CA ALA A 130 -26.26 -10.01 -35.26
C ALA A 130 -27.36 -9.34 -34.43
N SER A 131 -28.38 -8.73 -35.06
CA SER A 131 -29.48 -8.04 -34.34
C SER A 131 -30.81 -8.81 -34.38
N THR A 132 -30.78 -10.14 -34.40
CA THR A 132 -32.00 -10.96 -34.33
C THR A 132 -31.76 -12.26 -33.56
N SER A 133 -32.73 -12.60 -32.69
CA SER A 133 -32.82 -13.71 -31.69
C SER A 133 -32.15 -13.41 -30.33
N HIS A 134 -32.83 -13.00 -29.25
CA HIS A 134 -33.83 -13.66 -28.38
C HIS A 134 -33.35 -14.92 -27.63
N GLY A 135 -33.29 -14.81 -26.29
CA GLY A 135 -33.54 -15.92 -25.35
C GLY A 135 -32.39 -16.28 -24.40
N GLY A 136 -32.49 -15.94 -23.12
CA GLY A 136 -31.52 -16.37 -22.10
C GLY A 136 -31.92 -16.04 -20.66
N THR A 137 -32.92 -16.74 -20.10
CA THR A 137 -33.34 -16.58 -18.69
C THR A 137 -33.29 -17.87 -17.87
N LYS A 138 -32.68 -18.96 -18.35
CA LYS A 138 -32.69 -20.26 -17.64
C LYS A 138 -31.32 -20.78 -17.15
N GLU A 139 -30.19 -20.27 -17.64
CA GLU A 139 -28.85 -20.73 -17.20
C GLU A 139 -28.38 -20.12 -15.86
N ALA A 140 -28.83 -18.91 -15.50
CA ALA A 140 -28.33 -18.21 -14.31
C ALA A 140 -28.70 -18.88 -12.97
N ALA A 141 -29.80 -19.63 -12.91
CA ALA A 141 -30.29 -20.24 -11.68
C ALA A 141 -29.58 -21.55 -11.30
N LEU A 142 -29.03 -22.27 -12.29
CA LEU A 142 -28.28 -23.50 -12.03
C LEU A 142 -26.88 -23.19 -11.50
N GLN A 143 -26.24 -22.15 -12.08
CA GLN A 143 -24.93 -21.66 -11.64
C GLN A 143 -24.94 -21.18 -10.17
N GLN A 144 -26.03 -20.55 -9.72
CA GLN A 144 -26.15 -20.05 -8.34
C GLN A 144 -26.23 -21.17 -7.29
N ARG A 145 -26.81 -22.32 -7.64
CA ARG A 145 -26.93 -23.48 -6.73
C ARG A 145 -25.59 -24.19 -6.56
N GLU A 146 -24.82 -24.29 -7.63
CA GLU A 146 -23.48 -24.90 -7.64
C GLU A 146 -22.48 -24.07 -6.81
N VAL A 147 -22.52 -22.73 -6.94
CA VAL A 147 -21.67 -21.81 -6.16
C VAL A 147 -22.01 -21.84 -4.66
N CYS A 148 -23.30 -21.93 -4.31
CA CYS A 148 -23.71 -22.01 -2.90
C CYS A 148 -23.30 -23.34 -2.24
N SER A 149 -23.28 -24.44 -3.00
CA SER A 149 -22.80 -25.75 -2.53
C SER A 149 -21.27 -25.81 -2.38
N SER A 150 -20.51 -25.04 -3.16
CA SER A 150 -19.05 -24.97 -3.05
C SER A 150 -18.62 -24.17 -1.81
N ASN A 151 -19.31 -23.08 -1.49
CA ASN A 151 -19.02 -22.24 -0.32
C ASN A 151 -19.27 -22.95 1.02
N THR A 152 -20.26 -23.84 1.11
CA THR A 152 -20.49 -24.65 2.33
C THR A 152 -19.38 -25.67 2.58
N VAL A 153 -18.84 -26.28 1.51
CA VAL A 153 -17.69 -27.20 1.62
C VAL A 153 -16.44 -26.44 2.07
N ALA A 154 -16.16 -25.26 1.50
CA ALA A 154 -15.02 -24.42 1.88
C ALA A 154 -15.07 -23.95 3.34
N MET A 155 -16.25 -23.54 3.84
CA MET A 155 -16.42 -23.10 5.24
C MET A 155 -16.20 -24.25 6.25
N SER A 156 -16.49 -25.51 5.87
CA SER A 156 -16.22 -26.68 6.73
C SER A 156 -14.73 -27.00 6.88
N CYS A 157 -13.90 -26.61 5.91
CA CYS A 157 -12.45 -26.82 5.92
C CYS A 157 -11.70 -25.78 6.77
N VAL A 158 -12.25 -24.57 6.92
CA VAL A 158 -11.64 -23.50 7.72
C VAL A 158 -11.69 -23.81 9.23
N ALA A 159 -12.70 -24.55 9.70
CA ALA A 159 -12.87 -24.88 11.11
C ALA A 159 -11.87 -25.92 11.68
N LYS A 160 -11.01 -26.52 10.84
CA LYS A 160 -10.06 -27.57 11.25
C LYS A 160 -8.59 -27.16 11.23
N VAL A 161 -8.26 -25.92 10.87
CA VAL A 161 -6.88 -25.46 10.91
C VAL A 161 -6.59 -24.96 12.33
N PRO A 162 -5.66 -25.58 13.09
CA PRO A 162 -5.24 -25.03 14.37
C PRO A 162 -4.72 -23.61 14.13
N ASP A 163 -5.04 -22.68 15.03
CA ASP A 163 -4.60 -21.29 14.91
C ASP A 163 -3.07 -21.24 14.98
N LEU A 164 -2.44 -21.19 13.80
CA LEU A 164 -0.99 -21.22 13.61
C LEU A 164 -0.38 -19.81 13.67
N ARG A 165 -1.16 -18.82 14.09
CA ARG A 165 -0.70 -17.44 14.24
C ARG A 165 0.35 -17.39 15.35
N ARG A 166 1.51 -16.82 15.01
CA ARG A 166 2.61 -16.64 15.96
C ARG A 166 2.15 -15.80 17.14
N THR A 167 2.56 -16.21 18.33
CA THR A 167 2.34 -15.41 19.54
C THR A 167 3.18 -14.14 19.48
N MET A 168 2.77 -13.08 20.19
CA MET A 168 3.53 -11.82 20.20
C MET A 168 4.96 -12.04 20.71
N ASP A 169 5.18 -12.93 21.68
CA ASP A 169 6.51 -13.29 22.17
C ASP A 169 7.39 -13.91 21.07
N GLU A 170 6.82 -14.73 20.18
CA GLU A 170 7.54 -15.26 19.02
C GLU A 170 7.88 -14.18 18.00
N VAL A 171 6.97 -13.23 17.79
CA VAL A 171 7.22 -12.08 16.91
C VAL A 171 8.31 -11.19 17.49
N VAL A 172 8.31 -10.93 18.80
CA VAL A 172 9.36 -10.15 19.46
C VAL A 172 10.71 -10.86 19.37
N ARG A 173 10.79 -12.16 19.68
CA ARG A 173 12.02 -12.96 19.55
C ARG A 173 12.58 -12.93 18.14
N THR A 174 11.74 -13.17 17.13
CA THR A 174 12.18 -13.14 15.73
C THR A 174 12.65 -11.75 15.29
N ASN A 175 12.02 -10.67 15.77
CA ASN A 175 12.50 -9.31 15.48
C ASN A 175 13.84 -8.99 16.16
N GLU A 176 14.08 -9.51 17.36
CA GLU A 176 15.34 -9.35 18.08
C GLU A 176 16.47 -10.14 17.41
N GLU A 177 16.20 -11.38 16.98
CA GLU A 177 17.11 -12.19 16.15
C GLU A 177 17.46 -11.48 14.83
N ILE A 178 16.47 -10.90 14.15
CA ILE A 178 16.70 -10.11 12.94
C ILE A 178 17.60 -8.90 13.25
N ARG A 179 17.35 -8.15 14.34
CA ARG A 179 18.21 -7.02 14.72
C ARG A 179 19.66 -7.44 14.99
N LEU A 180 19.87 -8.55 15.69
CA LEU A 180 21.21 -9.08 15.95
C LEU A 180 21.92 -9.46 14.63
N SER A 181 21.20 -10.11 13.71
CA SER A 181 21.73 -10.46 12.39
C SER A 181 22.14 -9.25 11.55
N TYR A 182 21.43 -8.12 11.65
CA TYR A 182 21.81 -6.88 10.98
C TYR A 182 23.02 -6.20 11.61
N SER A 183 23.20 -6.37 12.93
CA SER A 183 24.35 -5.82 13.65
C SER A 183 25.66 -6.57 13.35
N GLU A 184 25.59 -7.89 13.18
CA GLU A 184 26.76 -8.73 12.89
C GLU A 184 27.23 -8.61 11.43
N ASN A 185 26.32 -8.25 10.51
CA ASN A 185 26.61 -8.15 9.08
C ASN A 185 26.96 -6.73 8.59
N GLN A 186 27.27 -5.78 9.48
CA GLN A 186 27.61 -4.41 9.09
C GLN A 186 29.02 -4.36 8.45
N PRO A 187 29.18 -4.00 7.16
CA PRO A 187 30.50 -3.93 6.53
C PRO A 187 31.31 -2.76 7.12
N SER A 188 32.55 -3.05 7.53
CA SER A 188 33.48 -2.04 8.05
C SER A 188 33.91 -1.06 6.96
N PHE A 189 33.28 0.13 6.92
CA PHE A 189 33.77 1.24 6.10
C PHE A 189 35.06 1.80 6.73
N LYS A 190 36.21 1.36 6.21
CA LYS A 190 37.51 1.95 6.51
C LYS A 190 37.52 3.42 6.06
N LYS A 191 37.72 4.33 7.01
CA LYS A 191 37.95 5.76 6.79
C LYS A 191 39.22 5.96 5.96
N ASN A 192 39.07 6.38 4.70
CA ASN A 192 40.16 7.02 3.98
C ASN A 192 40.03 8.53 4.15
N LYS A 193 40.93 9.06 4.98
CA LYS A 193 41.19 10.47 5.18
C LYS A 193 41.94 10.97 3.93
N SER A 194 41.32 11.82 3.12
CA SER A 194 42.06 12.63 2.14
C SER A 194 41.80 14.10 2.40
N LYS A 195 42.90 14.84 2.44
CA LYS A 195 43.00 16.30 2.50
C LYS A 195 42.61 16.92 1.15
N ASP A 196 42.51 18.25 1.19
CA ASP A 196 42.40 19.23 0.08
C ASP A 196 40.96 19.65 -0.25
N SER A 197 40.61 20.91 -0.49
CA SER A 197 41.27 22.20 -0.31
C SER A 197 40.18 23.30 -0.44
N ASN A 198 40.45 24.45 0.17
CA ASN A 198 39.89 25.79 -0.02
C ASN A 198 38.87 26.02 -1.17
N VAL A 199 37.65 26.45 -0.82
CA VAL A 199 36.79 27.26 -1.69
C VAL A 199 36.11 28.36 -0.86
N GLN A 200 36.59 29.60 -1.06
CA GLN A 200 35.93 30.84 -0.71
C GLN A 200 34.66 31.01 -1.56
N THR A 201 33.54 31.40 -0.98
CA THR A 201 32.31 31.81 -1.70
C THR A 201 32.01 33.28 -1.38
N PRO A 202 31.35 34.03 -2.30
CA PRO A 202 31.32 35.49 -2.32
C PRO A 202 30.44 36.11 -1.22
#